data_AF-A0A1E5UUW1-F1
#
_entry.id   AF-A0A1E5UUW1-F1
#
_cell.length_a   1.000
_cell.length_b   1.000
_cell.length_c   1.000
_cell.angle_alpha   90.00
_cell.angle_beta   90.00
_cell.angle_gamma   90.00
#
_symmetry.space_group_name_H-M   'P 1'
#
loop_
_entity.id
_entity.type
_entity.pdbx_description
1 polymer ?
#
loop_
_entity_poly.entity_id
_entity_poly.type
_entity_poly.pdbx_seq_one_letter_code
_entity_poly.pdbx_strand_id
1 'polypeptide(L)'
;MTLAPPAPPSKKSKKKGGNSVWTRPTSRKGKKKARQAGGNGSGGGGANGAYPGPSASGDDLCQLVPATRLAAERNDDAAAQPVLLSRFFKSERIELTDDRLTASSTKGYRMVRATRGVAAGAWYFEVKVLHLGPTGHTRLGWATNKADLQTPVGYDAYGFGYRDSDGAKVHKAWRDKYADEGYGEGDVLGFYISLPDGELYEPKQRDLIQYKGMPFHVQVPKEEQKIPAPVPGSEICYFKNGVCQGSAFKDIPGGRYFPAASMYTLPNEPNCVVKFNFGPDFEFFPQDFGGLPIPQPMSEVPYQALEVKNEGPDENGIAEKTS
;
A
#
# COMPACT_ATOMS: atom_id res chain seq x y z
N MET A 1 -51.40 -29.99 -40.72
CA MET A 1 -51.64 -28.52 -40.61
C MET A 1 -52.61 -28.31 -39.47
N THR A 2 -52.09 -27.92 -38.31
CA THR A 2 -52.86 -27.66 -37.08
C THR A 2 -52.29 -26.36 -36.50
N LEU A 3 -53.12 -25.32 -36.53
CA LEU A 3 -52.76 -23.93 -36.26
C LEU A 3 -52.54 -23.70 -34.76
N ALA A 4 -51.48 -22.96 -34.42
CA ALA A 4 -51.13 -22.53 -33.08
C ALA A 4 -52.11 -21.48 -32.53
N PRO A 5 -52.34 -21.43 -31.20
CA PRO A 5 -53.15 -20.38 -30.57
C PRO A 5 -52.40 -19.04 -30.44
N PRO A 6 -53.11 -17.89 -30.43
CA PRO A 6 -52.50 -16.56 -30.46
C PRO A 6 -51.96 -16.11 -29.09
N ALA A 7 -50.91 -15.28 -29.13
CA ALA A 7 -50.27 -14.67 -27.97
C ALA A 7 -51.15 -13.58 -27.29
N PRO A 8 -51.02 -13.37 -25.96
CA PRO A 8 -51.75 -12.32 -25.25
C PRO A 8 -51.11 -10.93 -25.39
N PRO A 9 -51.88 -9.84 -25.20
CA PRO A 9 -51.51 -8.49 -25.61
C PRO A 9 -50.55 -7.77 -24.66
N SER A 10 -49.65 -6.99 -25.26
CA SER A 10 -48.74 -6.05 -24.62
C SER A 10 -49.46 -4.95 -23.83
N LYS A 11 -49.12 -4.77 -22.56
CA LYS A 11 -49.45 -3.56 -21.78
C LYS A 11 -48.19 -2.72 -21.54
N LYS A 12 -48.14 -1.57 -22.22
CA LYS A 12 -47.25 -0.45 -21.87
C LYS A 12 -47.71 0.17 -20.54
N SER A 13 -46.81 0.32 -19.58
CA SER A 13 -47.01 1.21 -18.42
C SER A 13 -45.90 2.26 -18.35
N LYS A 14 -46.32 3.45 -17.93
CA LYS A 14 -45.63 4.74 -18.06
C LYS A 14 -44.47 4.93 -17.08
N LYS A 15 -43.46 5.67 -17.55
CA LYS A 15 -42.38 6.34 -16.78
C LYS A 15 -42.90 7.14 -15.58
N LYS A 16 -42.22 6.98 -14.44
CA LYS A 16 -41.87 7.97 -13.40
C LYS A 16 -40.43 7.60 -13.00
N GLY A 17 -39.35 8.38 -13.24
CA GLY A 17 -39.05 9.70 -12.66
C GLY A 17 -38.98 9.56 -11.14
N GLY A 18 -37.87 9.58 -10.42
CA GLY A 18 -36.46 9.90 -10.64
C GLY A 18 -35.91 10.26 -9.25
N ASN A 19 -34.78 9.72 -8.81
CA ASN A 19 -33.98 10.30 -7.73
C ASN A 19 -32.56 9.73 -7.73
N SER A 20 -31.72 10.24 -8.64
CA SER A 20 -30.27 10.11 -8.56
C SER A 20 -29.77 11.21 -7.61
N VAL A 21 -29.50 10.85 -6.36
CA VAL A 21 -28.79 11.73 -5.43
C VAL A 21 -27.31 11.60 -5.75
N TRP A 22 -26.78 12.49 -6.59
CA TRP A 22 -25.38 12.97 -6.65
C TRP A 22 -25.22 13.90 -7.87
N THR A 23 -25.69 15.14 -7.78
CA THR A 23 -25.25 16.23 -8.66
C THR A 23 -25.09 17.52 -7.87
N ARG A 24 -23.87 18.08 -7.87
CA ARG A 24 -23.50 19.38 -7.30
C ARG A 24 -24.24 20.52 -8.02
N PRO A 25 -24.71 21.58 -7.32
CA PRO A 25 -25.06 22.83 -7.96
C PRO A 25 -23.86 23.79 -8.00
N THR A 26 -23.56 24.27 -9.20
CA THR A 26 -22.66 25.39 -9.49
C THR A 26 -23.36 26.74 -9.30
N SER A 27 -22.58 27.69 -8.76
CA SER A 27 -22.69 29.15 -8.89
C SER A 27 -23.74 29.92 -8.07
N ARG A 28 -23.25 30.91 -7.31
CA ARG A 28 -23.72 32.30 -7.42
C ARG A 28 -22.63 33.28 -6.95
N LYS A 29 -22.18 34.12 -7.89
CA LYS A 29 -21.33 35.30 -7.70
C LYS A 29 -22.06 36.31 -6.80
N GLY A 30 -21.46 36.68 -5.67
CA GLY A 30 -21.83 37.85 -4.87
C GLY A 30 -20.92 39.04 -5.18
N LYS A 31 -21.52 40.17 -5.53
CA LYS A 31 -20.88 41.43 -5.98
C LYS A 31 -20.06 42.12 -4.88
N LYS A 32 -18.89 42.64 -5.28
CA LYS A 32 -18.14 43.69 -4.56
C LYS A 32 -18.97 44.98 -4.47
N LYS A 33 -19.02 45.59 -3.29
CA LYS A 33 -19.30 47.03 -3.11
C LYS A 33 -18.18 47.63 -2.26
N ALA A 34 -17.52 48.64 -2.81
CA ALA A 34 -16.58 49.49 -2.11
C ALA A 34 -17.35 50.64 -1.41
N ARG A 35 -16.86 51.08 -0.24
CA ARG A 35 -16.99 52.46 0.25
C ARG A 35 -15.93 52.76 1.32
N GLN A 36 -15.49 54.02 1.30
CA GLN A 36 -14.29 54.62 1.88
C GLN A 36 -14.34 54.95 3.38
N ALA A 37 -13.16 55.34 3.86
CA ALA A 37 -12.70 55.70 5.20
C ALA A 37 -13.41 56.87 5.91
N GLY A 38 -13.29 56.87 7.25
CA GLY A 38 -13.53 58.05 8.11
C GLY A 38 -13.55 57.74 9.62
N GLY A 39 -12.40 57.96 10.30
CA GLY A 39 -12.28 58.73 11.56
C GLY A 39 -12.81 58.22 12.91
N ASN A 40 -11.85 58.03 13.84
CA ASN A 40 -11.83 58.25 15.30
C ASN A 40 -12.64 57.36 16.28
N GLY A 41 -11.92 56.85 17.30
CA GLY A 41 -12.44 56.79 18.68
C GLY A 41 -12.13 55.54 19.52
N SER A 42 -10.94 55.51 20.13
CA SER A 42 -10.63 55.00 21.49
C SER A 42 -11.08 53.59 21.96
N GLY A 43 -10.11 52.78 22.39
CA GLY A 43 -10.28 51.94 23.59
C GLY A 43 -9.65 50.53 23.55
N GLY A 44 -8.63 50.32 24.40
CA GLY A 44 -8.38 49.01 25.05
C GLY A 44 -7.24 48.17 24.47
N GLY A 45 -6.12 48.10 25.20
CA GLY A 45 -4.91 47.38 24.81
C GLY A 45 -4.95 45.87 25.05
N GLY A 46 -3.98 45.18 24.43
CA GLY A 46 -3.71 43.75 24.61
C GLY A 46 -2.57 43.33 23.68
N ALA A 47 -1.35 43.45 24.19
CA ALA A 47 -0.10 43.18 23.46
C ALA A 47 0.06 41.70 23.08
N ASN A 48 0.35 41.42 21.81
CA ASN A 48 1.05 40.21 21.40
C ASN A 48 2.30 40.64 20.64
N GLY A 49 3.42 40.68 21.38
CA GLY A 49 4.74 40.98 20.84
C GLY A 49 5.15 39.93 19.81
N ALA A 50 5.39 40.40 18.60
CA ALA A 50 6.15 39.68 17.60
C ALA A 50 7.61 39.58 18.08
N TYR A 51 8.08 38.37 18.37
CA TYR A 51 9.51 38.11 18.47
C TYR A 51 10.06 37.88 17.06
N PRO A 52 11.04 38.67 16.58
CA PRO A 52 11.77 38.34 15.38
C PRO A 52 12.74 37.20 15.74
N GLY A 53 12.50 36.00 15.21
CA GLY A 53 13.45 34.91 15.31
C GLY A 53 14.72 35.23 14.51
N PRO A 54 15.92 34.90 15.03
CA PRO A 54 17.16 35.21 14.34
C PRO A 54 17.24 34.41 13.04
N SER A 55 17.59 35.10 11.96
CA SER A 55 17.96 34.50 10.68
C SER A 55 19.25 33.69 10.87
N ALA A 56 19.11 32.41 11.19
CA ALA A 56 20.19 31.44 11.12
C ALA A 56 20.30 30.94 9.69
N SER A 57 21.48 31.16 9.13
CA SER A 57 22.00 30.61 7.88
C SER A 57 21.73 29.11 7.75
N GLY A 58 21.17 28.69 6.60
CA GLY A 58 21.57 27.49 5.85
C GLY A 58 21.67 26.11 6.51
N ASP A 59 21.27 25.92 7.75
CA ASP A 59 21.33 24.63 8.42
C ASP A 59 20.03 23.86 8.13
N ASP A 60 20.15 22.72 7.45
CA ASP A 60 19.04 21.81 7.16
C ASP A 60 18.39 21.33 8.47
N LEU A 61 17.39 22.07 8.94
CA LEU A 61 16.60 21.68 10.11
C LEU A 61 15.87 20.36 9.80
N CYS A 62 16.41 19.26 10.28
CA CYS A 62 15.76 17.96 10.23
C CYS A 62 14.62 17.94 11.26
N GLN A 63 13.41 17.58 10.81
CA GLN A 63 12.27 17.46 11.71
C GLN A 63 12.28 16.10 12.40
N LEU A 64 12.27 16.07 13.73
CA LEU A 64 12.17 14.82 14.50
C LEU A 64 10.70 14.49 14.76
N VAL A 65 10.29 13.27 14.41
CA VAL A 65 8.93 12.75 14.66
C VAL A 65 9.00 11.56 15.61
N PRO A 66 8.33 11.60 16.78
CA PRO A 66 8.33 10.48 17.72
C PRO A 66 7.92 9.16 17.06
N ALA A 67 8.73 8.11 17.21
CA ALA A 67 8.46 6.77 16.69
C ALA A 67 7.57 5.97 17.68
N THR A 68 6.40 6.51 18.02
CA THR A 68 5.51 5.98 19.08
C THR A 68 5.04 4.54 18.88
N ARG A 69 5.09 4.05 17.64
CA ARG A 69 4.67 2.70 17.27
C ARG A 69 5.82 1.71 17.08
N LEU A 70 7.07 2.15 17.25
CA LEU A 70 8.26 1.32 17.01
C LEU A 70 8.26 0.03 17.82
N ALA A 71 7.84 0.08 19.10
CA ALA A 71 7.81 -1.11 19.94
C ALA A 71 6.82 -2.17 19.40
N ALA A 72 5.66 -1.73 18.92
CA ALA A 72 4.67 -2.64 18.33
C ALA A 72 5.16 -3.22 16.99
N GLU A 73 5.84 -2.41 16.18
CA GLU A 73 6.47 -2.84 14.92
C GLU A 73 7.57 -3.88 15.18
N ARG A 74 8.46 -3.63 16.14
CA ARG A 74 9.53 -4.57 16.54
C ARG A 74 9.00 -5.90 17.11
N ASN A 75 7.81 -5.89 17.70
CA ASN A 75 7.19 -7.10 18.23
C ASN A 75 6.45 -7.92 17.16
N ASP A 76 6.31 -7.40 15.93
CA ASP A 76 5.55 -8.04 14.86
C ASP A 76 6.35 -9.10 14.09
N ASP A 77 7.68 -9.00 14.07
CA ASP A 77 8.62 -9.94 13.45
C ASP A 77 9.91 -10.06 14.28
N ALA A 78 10.56 -11.23 14.21
CA ALA A 78 11.81 -11.51 14.88
C ALA A 78 12.66 -12.50 14.08
N ALA A 79 13.97 -12.51 14.31
CA ALA A 79 14.91 -13.37 13.58
C ALA A 79 14.53 -14.87 13.55
N ALA A 80 14.00 -15.39 14.66
CA ALA A 80 13.59 -16.79 14.79
C ALA A 80 12.17 -17.08 14.25
N GLN A 81 11.39 -16.05 13.88
CA GLN A 81 10.05 -16.24 13.32
C GLN A 81 10.12 -16.52 11.82
N PRO A 82 9.19 -17.33 11.27
CA PRO A 82 9.02 -17.44 9.82
C PRO A 82 8.44 -16.14 9.25
N VAL A 83 8.40 -16.04 7.92
CA VAL A 83 7.66 -14.97 7.25
C VAL A 83 6.16 -15.22 7.42
N LEU A 84 5.45 -14.19 7.88
CA LEU A 84 4.03 -14.25 8.23
C LEU A 84 3.30 -13.01 7.71
N LEU A 85 1.97 -12.98 7.78
CA LEU A 85 1.22 -11.74 7.60
C LEU A 85 1.39 -10.83 8.82
N SER A 86 1.63 -9.55 8.57
CA SER A 86 1.91 -8.56 9.61
C SER A 86 0.64 -8.21 10.38
N ARG A 87 0.69 -8.26 11.73
CA ARG A 87 -0.39 -7.72 12.57
C ARG A 87 -0.35 -6.19 12.63
N PHE A 88 0.82 -5.62 12.37
CA PHE A 88 1.07 -4.19 12.37
C PHE A 88 0.79 -3.52 11.02
N PHE A 89 1.29 -4.09 9.91
CA PHE A 89 1.15 -3.61 8.54
C PHE A 89 -0.08 -4.17 7.84
N LYS A 90 -1.24 -4.00 8.48
CA LYS A 90 -2.56 -4.29 7.93
C LYS A 90 -3.55 -3.20 8.30
N SER A 91 -4.64 -3.10 7.56
CA SER A 91 -5.78 -2.33 8.05
C SER A 91 -6.41 -3.00 9.28
N GLU A 92 -7.00 -2.20 10.16
CA GLU A 92 -7.78 -2.66 11.32
C GLU A 92 -8.96 -3.54 10.93
N ARG A 93 -9.44 -3.43 9.68
CA ARG A 93 -10.57 -4.21 9.13
C ARG A 93 -10.15 -5.53 8.46
N ILE A 94 -8.87 -5.87 8.52
CA ILE A 94 -8.36 -7.20 8.19
C ILE A 94 -8.22 -8.01 9.47
N GLU A 95 -8.82 -9.18 9.48
CA GLU A 95 -8.65 -10.19 10.51
C GLU A 95 -7.61 -11.22 10.04
N LEU A 96 -6.78 -11.70 10.95
CA LEU A 96 -5.80 -12.74 10.69
C LEU A 96 -6.10 -13.95 11.57
N THR A 97 -5.85 -15.14 11.06
CA THR A 97 -5.80 -16.35 11.88
C THR A 97 -4.60 -16.31 12.84
N ASP A 98 -4.63 -17.17 13.87
CA ASP A 98 -3.57 -17.21 14.89
C ASP A 98 -2.19 -17.52 14.31
N ASP A 99 -2.15 -18.40 13.29
CA ASP A 99 -0.96 -18.75 12.52
C ASP A 99 -0.45 -17.61 11.61
N ARG A 100 -1.24 -16.54 11.45
CA ARG A 100 -0.97 -15.37 10.59
C ARG A 100 -0.70 -15.74 9.13
N LEU A 101 -1.27 -16.83 8.62
CA LEU A 101 -1.17 -17.20 7.21
C LEU A 101 -2.46 -16.94 6.44
N THR A 102 -3.59 -16.77 7.12
CA THR A 102 -4.87 -16.48 6.49
C THR A 102 -5.34 -15.08 6.85
N ALA A 103 -5.79 -14.33 5.84
CA ALA A 103 -6.37 -13.00 6.02
C ALA A 103 -7.83 -12.98 5.55
N SER A 104 -8.65 -12.26 6.32
CA SER A 104 -10.07 -12.09 6.08
C SER A 104 -10.44 -10.60 6.07
N SER A 105 -11.16 -10.13 5.06
CA SER A 105 -11.70 -8.76 5.02
C SER A 105 -13.19 -8.75 5.34
N THR A 106 -13.57 -7.82 6.22
CA THR A 106 -14.93 -7.65 6.72
C THR A 106 -15.71 -6.52 6.03
N LYS A 107 -15.01 -5.60 5.34
CA LYS A 107 -15.65 -4.43 4.72
C LYS A 107 -14.72 -3.64 3.79
N GLY A 108 -15.15 -3.48 2.54
CA GLY A 108 -14.49 -2.63 1.55
C GLY A 108 -13.05 -3.08 1.24
N TYR A 109 -12.35 -2.37 0.36
CA TYR A 109 -10.96 -2.70 0.05
C TYR A 109 -10.04 -2.35 1.22
N ARG A 110 -9.29 -3.36 1.68
CA ARG A 110 -8.36 -3.27 2.81
C ARG A 110 -7.16 -4.16 2.55
N MET A 111 -5.97 -3.69 2.90
CA MET A 111 -4.71 -4.39 2.63
C MET A 111 -4.07 -4.98 3.89
N VAL A 112 -3.37 -6.09 3.71
CA VAL A 112 -2.34 -6.61 4.61
C VAL A 112 -1.07 -6.89 3.82
N ARG A 113 0.09 -6.69 4.46
CA ARG A 113 1.41 -7.06 3.94
C ARG A 113 2.06 -8.15 4.80
N ALA A 114 2.97 -8.90 4.21
CA ALA A 114 3.85 -9.79 4.96
C ALA A 114 4.83 -9.01 5.87
N THR A 115 5.41 -9.71 6.84
CA THR A 115 6.42 -9.17 7.77
C THR A 115 7.73 -8.82 7.08
N ARG A 116 8.09 -9.57 6.04
CA ARG A 116 9.36 -9.39 5.31
C ARG A 116 9.13 -9.10 3.83
N GLY A 117 10.06 -8.35 3.27
CA GLY A 117 10.04 -7.92 1.88
C GLY A 117 11.44 -7.94 1.27
N VAL A 118 11.49 -7.96 -0.05
CA VAL A 118 12.68 -8.20 -0.84
C VAL A 118 13.05 -6.95 -1.64
N ALA A 119 14.34 -6.68 -1.77
CA ALA A 119 14.86 -5.53 -2.52
C ALA A 119 15.78 -5.94 -3.68
N ALA A 120 16.24 -7.19 -3.71
CA ALA A 120 17.11 -7.72 -4.75
C ALA A 120 16.86 -9.22 -4.93
N GLY A 121 17.25 -9.78 -6.09
CA GLY A 121 17.12 -11.20 -6.40
C GLY A 121 15.75 -11.60 -6.94
N ALA A 122 15.54 -12.91 -7.13
CA ALA A 122 14.30 -13.48 -7.63
C ALA A 122 13.57 -14.23 -6.51
N TRP A 123 12.28 -13.95 -6.33
CA TRP A 123 11.50 -14.43 -5.19
C TRP A 123 10.09 -14.86 -5.59
N TYR A 124 9.53 -15.82 -4.84
CA TYR A 124 8.23 -16.40 -5.12
C TYR A 124 7.41 -16.71 -3.85
N PHE A 125 6.10 -16.51 -3.93
CA PHE A 125 5.13 -17.00 -2.96
C PHE A 125 3.80 -17.35 -3.65
N GLU A 126 2.94 -18.06 -2.93
CA GLU A 126 1.58 -18.37 -3.38
C GLU A 126 0.51 -17.75 -2.49
N VAL A 127 -0.66 -17.51 -3.08
CA VAL A 127 -1.89 -17.17 -2.36
C VAL A 127 -3.02 -18.04 -2.88
N LYS A 128 -3.67 -18.78 -1.98
CA LYS A 128 -4.90 -19.51 -2.25
C LYS A 128 -6.11 -18.63 -1.94
N VAL A 129 -7.02 -18.52 -2.89
CA VAL A 129 -8.30 -17.83 -2.68
C VAL A 129 -9.27 -18.82 -2.02
N LEU A 130 -9.50 -18.65 -0.72
CA LEU A 130 -10.32 -19.59 0.04
C LEU A 130 -11.82 -19.30 -0.11
N HIS A 131 -12.19 -18.03 -0.06
CA HIS A 131 -13.59 -17.62 -0.13
C HIS A 131 -13.68 -16.16 -0.60
N LEU A 132 -14.42 -15.89 -1.66
CA LEU A 132 -14.82 -14.56 -2.10
C LEU A 132 -16.26 -14.29 -1.63
N GLY A 133 -17.15 -15.27 -1.75
CA GLY A 133 -18.58 -15.07 -1.55
C GLY A 133 -19.21 -14.19 -2.65
N PRO A 134 -20.47 -13.77 -2.47
CA PRO A 134 -21.25 -13.13 -3.54
C PRO A 134 -20.78 -11.72 -3.91
N THR A 135 -20.05 -11.05 -3.02
CA THR A 135 -19.60 -9.66 -3.21
C THR A 135 -18.09 -9.49 -3.06
N GLY A 136 -17.38 -10.60 -2.87
CA GLY A 136 -15.96 -10.60 -2.61
C GLY A 136 -15.15 -10.26 -3.84
N HIS A 137 -14.13 -9.44 -3.66
CA HIS A 137 -13.12 -9.20 -4.67
C HIS A 137 -11.73 -9.13 -4.07
N THR A 138 -10.71 -9.46 -4.86
CA THR A 138 -9.32 -9.32 -4.43
C THR A 138 -8.46 -8.60 -5.44
N ARG A 139 -7.45 -7.90 -4.92
CA ARG A 139 -6.23 -7.58 -5.67
C ARG A 139 -5.04 -8.03 -4.85
N LEU A 140 -4.25 -8.91 -5.44
CA LEU A 140 -3.14 -9.62 -4.80
C LEU A 140 -1.85 -9.24 -5.52
N GLY A 141 -0.71 -9.22 -4.84
CA GLY A 141 0.57 -8.92 -5.49
C GLY A 141 1.63 -8.40 -4.56
N TRP A 142 2.36 -7.37 -5.02
CA TRP A 142 3.51 -6.80 -4.33
C TRP A 142 3.23 -5.35 -3.94
N ALA A 143 3.64 -4.96 -2.72
CA ALA A 143 3.52 -3.59 -2.26
C ALA A 143 4.74 -3.16 -1.43
N THR A 144 5.16 -1.91 -1.54
CA THR A 144 6.22 -1.35 -0.70
C THR A 144 5.67 -0.83 0.63
N ASN A 145 6.55 -0.40 1.54
CA ASN A 145 6.16 0.23 2.81
C ASN A 145 5.47 1.58 2.67
N LYS A 146 5.51 2.21 1.48
CA LYS A 146 4.82 3.46 1.19
C LYS A 146 3.38 3.28 0.72
N ALA A 147 2.96 2.04 0.42
CA ALA A 147 1.60 1.76 -0.05
C ALA A 147 0.56 2.03 1.05
N ASP A 148 -0.56 2.67 0.70
CA ASP A 148 -1.64 2.95 1.64
C ASP A 148 -2.45 1.67 1.95
N LEU A 149 -2.36 1.20 3.20
CA LEU A 149 -3.04 0.00 3.70
C LEU A 149 -4.57 0.08 3.64
N GLN A 150 -5.15 1.28 3.48
CA GLN A 150 -6.60 1.48 3.33
C GLN A 150 -7.08 1.37 1.88
N THR A 151 -6.17 1.20 0.94
CA THR A 151 -6.45 1.13 -0.51
C THR A 151 -6.07 -0.24 -1.08
N PRO A 152 -6.63 -0.63 -2.23
CA PRO A 152 -6.26 -1.91 -2.83
C PRO A 152 -4.84 -1.90 -3.41
N VAL A 153 -4.22 -3.07 -3.49
CA VAL A 153 -2.91 -3.24 -4.15
C VAL A 153 -3.01 -2.71 -5.59
N GLY A 154 -2.03 -1.89 -5.97
CA GLY A 154 -2.00 -1.22 -7.28
C GLY A 154 -2.77 0.10 -7.35
N TYR A 155 -3.35 0.61 -6.27
CA TYR A 155 -4.00 1.92 -6.25
C TYR A 155 -3.01 3.08 -6.42
N ASP A 156 -1.88 3.03 -5.74
CA ASP A 156 -0.83 4.05 -5.79
C ASP A 156 0.37 3.60 -6.63
N ALA A 157 1.43 4.41 -6.62
CA ALA A 157 2.69 4.10 -7.30
C ALA A 157 3.54 3.05 -6.57
N TYR A 158 3.08 2.55 -5.42
CA TYR A 158 3.84 1.74 -4.48
C TYR A 158 3.34 0.29 -4.42
N GLY A 159 2.34 -0.08 -5.22
CA GLY A 159 1.83 -1.43 -5.36
C GLY A 159 1.66 -1.88 -6.81
N PHE A 160 1.76 -3.18 -7.01
CA PHE A 160 1.58 -3.89 -8.27
C PHE A 160 0.60 -5.04 -8.04
N GLY A 161 -0.62 -4.88 -8.53
CA GLY A 161 -1.74 -5.77 -8.24
C GLY A 161 -2.13 -6.63 -9.43
N TYR A 162 -2.57 -7.84 -9.14
CA TYR A 162 -3.30 -8.74 -10.01
C TYR A 162 -4.75 -8.81 -9.54
N ARG A 163 -5.72 -8.63 -10.44
CA ARG A 163 -7.14 -8.49 -10.11
C ARG A 163 -7.93 -9.76 -10.45
N ASP A 164 -8.77 -10.16 -9.51
CA ASP A 164 -9.61 -11.36 -9.56
C ASP A 164 -10.56 -11.42 -10.77
N SER A 165 -11.25 -10.34 -11.06
CA SER A 165 -12.51 -10.42 -11.81
C SER A 165 -12.34 -10.45 -13.33
N ASP A 166 -11.24 -9.89 -13.83
CA ASP A 166 -10.92 -9.83 -15.25
C ASP A 166 -9.46 -10.16 -15.56
N GLY A 167 -8.68 -10.58 -14.56
CA GLY A 167 -7.27 -10.92 -14.74
C GLY A 167 -6.40 -9.70 -15.10
N ALA A 168 -6.89 -8.48 -14.87
CA ALA A 168 -6.12 -7.27 -15.16
C ALA A 168 -4.95 -7.10 -14.20
N LYS A 169 -3.86 -6.55 -14.72
CA LYS A 169 -2.78 -6.00 -13.90
C LYS A 169 -3.09 -4.55 -13.55
N VAL A 170 -2.74 -4.14 -12.33
CA VAL A 170 -3.14 -2.85 -11.76
C VAL A 170 -1.95 -2.15 -11.12
N HIS A 171 -1.70 -0.91 -11.54
CA HIS A 171 -0.66 -0.05 -10.98
C HIS A 171 -1.08 1.42 -11.13
N LYS A 172 -0.85 2.27 -10.12
CA LYS A 172 -1.28 3.69 -10.12
C LYS A 172 -2.77 3.86 -10.44
N ALA A 173 -3.60 2.94 -9.97
CA ALA A 173 -5.04 2.82 -10.24
C ALA A 173 -5.44 2.54 -11.69
N TRP A 174 -4.48 2.41 -12.61
CA TRP A 174 -4.72 2.00 -14.00
C TRP A 174 -4.81 0.49 -14.10
N ARG A 175 -5.75 0.02 -14.92
CA ARG A 175 -5.97 -1.41 -15.21
C ARG A 175 -5.62 -1.67 -16.65
N ASP A 176 -4.71 -2.60 -16.88
CA ASP A 176 -4.35 -3.06 -18.21
C ASP A 176 -4.72 -4.53 -18.37
N LYS A 177 -5.13 -4.92 -19.59
CA LYS A 177 -5.33 -6.35 -19.91
C LYS A 177 -4.01 -7.08 -19.69
N TYR A 178 -4.07 -8.22 -19.02
CA TYR A 178 -2.90 -9.01 -18.70
C TYR A 178 -3.17 -10.50 -18.92
N ALA A 179 -3.93 -11.13 -18.04
CA ALA A 179 -4.41 -12.49 -18.27
C ALA A 179 -5.64 -12.46 -19.18
N ASP A 180 -5.92 -13.58 -19.84
CA ASP A 180 -7.15 -13.73 -20.64
C ASP A 180 -8.38 -13.91 -19.75
N GLU A 181 -8.19 -14.47 -18.55
CA GLU A 181 -9.25 -14.71 -17.58
C GLU A 181 -8.85 -14.23 -16.18
N GLY A 182 -9.88 -13.95 -15.39
CA GLY A 182 -9.77 -13.76 -13.95
C GLY A 182 -9.45 -15.04 -13.19
N TYR A 183 -9.42 -14.92 -11.87
CA TYR A 183 -9.26 -16.02 -10.93
C TYR A 183 -10.35 -15.94 -9.84
N GLY A 184 -10.62 -17.07 -9.19
CA GLY A 184 -11.73 -17.20 -8.24
C GLY A 184 -11.41 -18.10 -7.05
N GLU A 185 -12.45 -18.44 -6.30
CA GLU A 185 -12.35 -19.39 -5.17
C GLU A 185 -11.74 -20.73 -5.62
N GLY A 186 -10.83 -21.26 -4.80
CA GLY A 186 -10.12 -22.50 -5.05
C GLY A 186 -8.83 -22.34 -5.85
N ASP A 187 -8.67 -21.25 -6.62
CA ASP A 187 -7.43 -20.99 -7.35
C ASP A 187 -6.26 -20.72 -6.39
N VAL A 188 -5.09 -21.22 -6.79
CA VAL A 188 -3.80 -20.91 -6.17
C VAL A 188 -3.00 -20.05 -7.13
N LEU A 189 -2.65 -18.86 -6.69
CA LEU A 189 -1.91 -17.90 -7.51
C LEU A 189 -0.47 -17.82 -7.06
N GLY A 190 0.45 -17.92 -8.01
CA GLY A 190 1.87 -17.68 -7.80
C GLY A 190 2.25 -16.24 -8.10
N PHE A 191 3.13 -15.69 -7.28
CA PHE A 191 3.61 -14.32 -7.38
C PHE A 191 5.12 -14.32 -7.45
N TYR A 192 5.64 -13.95 -8.61
CA TYR A 192 7.07 -13.86 -8.88
C TYR A 192 7.52 -12.40 -8.94
N ILE A 193 8.69 -12.11 -8.41
CA ILE A 193 9.40 -10.84 -8.61
C ILE A 193 10.89 -11.10 -8.82
N SER A 194 11.48 -10.43 -9.79
CA SER A 194 12.92 -10.40 -10.04
C SER A 194 13.42 -8.96 -9.95
N LEU A 195 14.45 -8.74 -9.15
CA LEU A 195 15.09 -7.44 -8.90
C LEU A 195 16.61 -7.59 -9.06
N PRO A 196 17.14 -7.71 -10.28
CA PRO A 196 18.59 -7.73 -10.50
C PRO A 196 19.24 -6.47 -9.95
N ASP A 197 20.22 -6.61 -9.06
CA ASP A 197 20.92 -5.49 -8.42
C ASP A 197 19.99 -4.44 -7.75
N GLY A 198 18.78 -4.86 -7.36
CA GLY A 198 17.75 -3.93 -6.89
C GLY A 198 18.11 -3.19 -5.59
N GLU A 199 19.07 -3.71 -4.82
CA GLU A 199 19.63 -3.06 -3.64
C GLU A 199 20.28 -1.71 -3.95
N LEU A 200 20.83 -1.52 -5.16
CA LEU A 200 21.40 -0.24 -5.61
C LEU A 200 20.33 0.84 -5.81
N TYR A 201 19.08 0.43 -5.97
CA TYR A 201 17.93 1.30 -6.26
C TYR A 201 16.96 1.39 -5.07
N GLU A 202 17.19 0.63 -4.00
CA GLU A 202 16.36 0.70 -2.80
C GLU A 202 16.54 2.07 -2.12
N PRO A 203 15.45 2.83 -1.89
CA PRO A 203 15.56 4.09 -1.17
C PRO A 203 16.11 3.86 0.23
N LYS A 204 17.07 4.70 0.63
CA LYS A 204 17.58 4.70 2.01
C LYS A 204 16.41 4.83 2.98
N GLN A 205 16.37 3.92 3.97
CA GLN A 205 15.39 4.00 5.04
C GLN A 205 15.64 5.26 5.87
N ARG A 206 14.58 5.77 6.50
CA ARG A 206 14.71 6.94 7.37
C ARG A 206 15.54 6.56 8.58
N ASP A 207 16.48 7.42 8.93
CA ASP A 207 17.23 7.26 10.16
C ASP A 207 16.29 7.28 11.37
N LEU A 208 16.52 6.33 12.26
CA LEU A 208 15.86 6.20 13.53
C LEU A 208 16.89 6.53 14.59
N ILE A 209 16.71 7.63 15.31
CA ILE A 209 17.66 8.08 16.32
C ILE A 209 17.06 7.98 17.72
N GLN A 210 17.90 7.81 18.71
CA GLN A 210 17.50 7.92 20.11
C GLN A 210 17.77 9.34 20.63
N TYR A 211 16.70 10.05 21.02
CA TYR A 211 16.77 11.40 21.57
C TYR A 211 16.01 11.46 22.89
N LYS A 212 16.68 11.91 23.96
CA LYS A 212 16.14 11.96 25.35
C LYS A 212 15.49 10.64 25.80
N GLY A 213 16.14 9.52 25.47
CA GLY A 213 15.67 8.18 25.84
C GLY A 213 14.48 7.65 25.01
N MET A 214 14.00 8.40 24.01
CA MET A 214 12.90 7.98 23.13
C MET A 214 13.35 7.87 21.67
N PRO A 215 12.79 6.95 20.88
CA PRO A 215 13.11 6.84 19.46
C PRO A 215 12.36 7.88 18.61
N PHE A 216 13.05 8.48 17.65
CA PHE A 216 12.50 9.44 16.70
C PHE A 216 12.89 9.08 15.27
N HIS A 217 11.95 9.24 14.34
CA HIS A 217 12.26 9.25 12.91
C HIS A 217 12.81 10.63 12.52
N VAL A 218 13.93 10.62 11.81
CA VAL A 218 14.47 11.81 11.15
C VAL A 218 13.69 12.05 9.87
N GLN A 219 12.99 13.18 9.80
CA GLN A 219 12.30 13.64 8.60
C GLN A 219 13.16 14.71 7.93
N VAL A 220 13.82 14.31 6.85
CA VAL A 220 14.46 15.22 5.90
C VAL A 220 13.37 16.08 5.26
N PRO A 221 13.61 17.38 5.00
CA PRO A 221 12.67 18.26 4.30
C PRO A 221 12.09 17.61 3.04
N LYS A 222 10.87 18.02 2.66
CA LYS A 222 10.13 17.55 1.48
C LYS A 222 10.82 17.98 0.16
N GLU A 223 12.10 17.70 -0.04
CA GLU A 223 12.63 17.64 -1.39
C GLU A 223 12.04 16.38 -2.03
N GLU A 224 11.04 16.63 -2.87
CA GLU A 224 10.24 15.73 -3.70
C GLU A 224 10.45 14.24 -3.44
N GLN A 225 9.43 13.58 -2.87
CA GLN A 225 9.30 12.12 -2.88
C GLN A 225 9.23 11.63 -4.34
N LYS A 226 10.36 11.65 -5.05
CA LYS A 226 10.49 11.14 -6.39
C LYS A 226 10.33 9.63 -6.29
N ILE A 227 9.54 9.09 -7.22
CA ILE A 227 9.50 7.65 -7.43
C ILE A 227 10.95 7.22 -7.74
N PRO A 228 11.48 6.20 -7.05
CA PRO A 228 12.85 5.74 -7.28
C PRO A 228 13.06 5.37 -8.74
N ALA A 229 14.31 5.46 -9.20
CA ALA A 229 14.65 5.02 -10.55
C ALA A 229 14.26 3.54 -10.73
N PRO A 230 13.77 3.14 -11.92
CA PRO A 230 13.55 1.74 -12.27
C PRO A 230 14.78 0.88 -12.05
N VAL A 231 14.58 -0.35 -11.57
CA VAL A 231 15.60 -1.41 -11.55
C VAL A 231 15.66 -2.04 -12.94
N PRO A 232 16.74 -1.87 -13.71
CA PRO A 232 16.82 -2.40 -15.08
C PRO A 232 16.68 -3.91 -15.12
N GLY A 233 15.84 -4.43 -16.03
CA GLY A 233 15.65 -5.88 -16.19
C GLY A 233 14.86 -6.55 -15.06
N SER A 234 14.32 -5.75 -14.13
CA SER A 234 13.38 -6.25 -13.13
C SER A 234 12.05 -6.62 -13.77
N GLU A 235 11.39 -7.62 -13.19
CA GLU A 235 10.19 -8.19 -13.75
C GLU A 235 9.26 -8.77 -12.67
N ILE A 236 7.95 -8.57 -12.84
CA ILE A 236 6.90 -9.22 -12.05
C ILE A 236 6.09 -10.11 -13.00
N CYS A 237 5.90 -11.36 -12.60
CA CYS A 237 5.06 -12.33 -13.28
C CYS A 237 4.06 -12.93 -12.28
N TYR A 238 2.86 -13.24 -12.75
CA TYR A 238 1.85 -13.94 -11.97
C TYR A 238 1.54 -15.30 -12.60
N PHE A 239 1.16 -16.25 -11.77
CA PHE A 239 0.84 -17.61 -12.15
C PHE A 239 -0.55 -17.95 -11.63
N LYS A 240 -1.31 -18.73 -12.39
CA LYS A 240 -2.60 -19.29 -11.96
C LYS A 240 -2.48 -20.81 -12.02
N ASN A 241 -2.58 -21.46 -10.86
CA ASN A 241 -2.44 -22.91 -10.70
C ASN A 241 -1.16 -23.44 -11.38
N GLY A 242 -0.04 -22.74 -11.16
CA GLY A 242 1.27 -23.08 -11.73
C GLY A 242 1.52 -22.61 -13.17
N VAL A 243 0.49 -22.13 -13.88
CA VAL A 243 0.60 -21.66 -15.27
C VAL A 243 0.94 -20.16 -15.29
N CYS A 244 2.08 -19.81 -15.89
CA CYS A 244 2.51 -18.42 -16.07
C CYS A 244 1.51 -17.63 -16.92
N GLN A 245 1.08 -16.47 -16.43
CA GLN A 245 0.19 -15.54 -17.14
C GLN A 245 0.99 -14.50 -17.97
N GLY A 246 2.31 -14.67 -18.05
CA GLY A 246 3.23 -13.80 -18.78
C GLY A 246 3.79 -12.66 -17.93
N SER A 247 4.47 -11.72 -18.59
CA SER A 247 5.08 -10.55 -17.95
C SER A 247 4.03 -9.51 -17.55
N ALA A 248 3.87 -9.27 -16.25
CA ALA A 248 2.95 -8.26 -15.75
C ALA A 248 3.61 -6.88 -15.81
N PHE A 249 4.76 -6.71 -15.17
CA PHE A 249 5.45 -5.42 -15.09
C PHE A 249 6.94 -5.63 -15.34
N LYS A 250 7.56 -4.69 -16.06
CA LYS A 250 8.99 -4.63 -16.32
C LYS A 250 9.55 -3.30 -15.86
N ASP A 251 10.83 -3.29 -15.52
CA ASP A 251 11.56 -2.09 -15.10
C ASP A 251 10.80 -1.38 -13.96
N ILE A 252 10.49 -2.14 -12.90
CA ILE A 252 9.76 -1.62 -11.74
C ILE A 252 10.65 -0.67 -10.93
N PRO A 253 10.09 0.39 -10.29
CA PRO A 253 10.85 1.31 -9.46
C PRO A 253 11.63 0.59 -8.34
N GLY A 254 12.81 1.10 -8.00
CA GLY A 254 13.57 0.63 -6.84
C GLY A 254 12.76 0.68 -5.55
N GLY A 255 12.93 -0.33 -4.70
CA GLY A 255 12.25 -0.41 -3.42
C GLY A 255 12.22 -1.81 -2.86
N ARG A 256 11.77 -1.90 -1.61
CA ARG A 256 11.50 -3.16 -0.93
C ARG A 256 10.05 -3.56 -1.09
N TYR A 257 9.83 -4.72 -1.67
CA TYR A 257 8.53 -5.25 -2.03
C TYR A 257 8.12 -6.37 -1.09
N PHE A 258 6.91 -6.25 -0.55
CA PHE A 258 6.31 -7.19 0.37
C PHE A 258 5.16 -7.91 -0.33
N PRO A 259 5.00 -9.24 -0.14
CA PRO A 259 3.75 -9.93 -0.46
C PRO A 259 2.57 -9.20 0.16
N ALA A 260 1.54 -8.93 -0.63
CA ALA A 260 0.42 -8.11 -0.24
C ALA A 260 -0.90 -8.66 -0.78
N ALA A 261 -1.92 -8.62 0.06
CA ALA A 261 -3.29 -8.90 -0.35
C ALA A 261 -4.17 -7.71 0.01
N SER A 262 -5.03 -7.34 -0.93
CA SER A 262 -6.19 -6.51 -0.64
C SER A 262 -7.47 -7.23 -1.01
N MET A 263 -8.43 -7.19 -0.10
CA MET A 263 -9.70 -7.89 -0.25
C MET A 263 -10.84 -6.91 0.00
N TYR A 264 -11.95 -7.13 -0.69
CA TYR A 264 -13.19 -6.38 -0.63
C TYR A 264 -14.33 -7.32 -0.33
N THR A 265 -15.29 -6.87 0.47
CA THR A 265 -16.64 -7.44 0.59
C THR A 265 -17.58 -6.34 1.08
N LEU A 266 -18.89 -6.51 0.87
CA LEU A 266 -19.88 -5.59 1.44
C LEU A 266 -20.05 -5.80 2.96
N PRO A 267 -20.49 -4.76 3.71
CA PRO A 267 -20.87 -4.96 5.11
C PRO A 267 -21.97 -6.01 5.25
N ASN A 268 -21.88 -6.84 6.28
CA ASN A 268 -22.84 -7.91 6.61
C ASN A 268 -22.89 -9.07 5.60
N GLU A 269 -21.99 -9.10 4.63
CA GLU A 269 -21.74 -10.29 3.81
C GLU A 269 -20.64 -11.15 4.46
N PRO A 270 -20.57 -12.45 4.13
CA PRO A 270 -19.46 -13.28 4.57
C PRO A 270 -18.10 -12.70 4.16
N ASN A 271 -17.08 -12.96 4.99
CA ASN A 271 -15.74 -12.40 4.78
C ASN A 271 -15.12 -12.93 3.48
N CYS A 272 -14.40 -12.06 2.77
CA CYS A 272 -13.47 -12.49 1.74
C CYS A 272 -12.19 -13.00 2.42
N VAL A 273 -11.72 -14.20 2.08
CA VAL A 273 -10.64 -14.93 2.76
C VAL A 273 -9.60 -15.42 1.77
N VAL A 274 -8.33 -15.15 2.04
CA VAL A 274 -7.19 -15.68 1.28
C VAL A 274 -6.14 -16.24 2.23
N LYS A 275 -5.39 -17.25 1.79
CA LYS A 275 -4.31 -17.88 2.55
C LYS A 275 -2.99 -17.78 1.80
N PHE A 276 -1.96 -17.28 2.49
CA PHE A 276 -0.61 -17.18 1.97
C PHE A 276 0.15 -18.48 2.21
N ASN A 277 1.01 -18.81 1.25
CA ASN A 277 2.03 -19.82 1.36
C ASN A 277 3.36 -19.19 0.92
N PHE A 278 4.25 -18.94 1.88
CA PHE A 278 5.55 -18.31 1.62
C PHE A 278 6.60 -19.33 1.16
N GLY A 279 6.26 -20.62 1.08
CA GLY A 279 7.19 -21.70 0.75
C GLY A 279 7.85 -22.31 1.99
N PRO A 280 8.78 -23.26 1.79
CA PRO A 280 9.25 -23.76 0.49
C PRO A 280 8.28 -24.73 -0.19
N ASP A 281 7.31 -25.28 0.55
CA ASP A 281 6.39 -26.30 0.04
C ASP A 281 5.17 -25.66 -0.65
N PHE A 282 5.30 -25.43 -1.96
CA PHE A 282 4.26 -24.83 -2.79
C PHE A 282 3.25 -25.85 -3.34
N GLU A 283 1.98 -25.44 -3.51
CA GLU A 283 0.92 -26.29 -4.07
C GLU A 283 1.07 -26.41 -5.60
N PHE A 284 1.45 -25.33 -6.27
CA PHE A 284 1.64 -25.25 -7.71
C PHE A 284 2.92 -24.48 -8.09
N PHE A 285 4.08 -24.99 -7.67
CA PHE A 285 5.35 -24.42 -8.11
C PHE A 285 5.57 -24.61 -9.62
N PRO A 286 5.86 -23.53 -10.38
CA PRO A 286 6.11 -23.64 -11.81
C PRO A 286 7.34 -24.50 -12.10
N GLN A 287 7.23 -25.39 -13.10
CA GLN A 287 8.38 -26.20 -13.56
C GLN A 287 9.33 -25.41 -14.46
N ASP A 288 8.82 -24.37 -15.11
CA ASP A 288 9.57 -23.49 -16.01
C ASP A 288 9.19 -22.03 -15.75
N PHE A 289 10.21 -21.17 -15.70
CA PHE A 289 10.10 -19.73 -15.54
C PHE A 289 10.37 -18.97 -16.85
N GLY A 290 10.47 -19.66 -17.99
CA GLY A 290 10.59 -19.04 -19.31
C GLY A 290 11.91 -18.30 -19.51
N GLY A 291 12.99 -18.83 -18.95
CA GLY A 291 14.32 -18.21 -18.96
C GLY A 291 14.53 -17.13 -17.89
N LEU A 292 13.53 -16.85 -17.06
CA LEU A 292 13.72 -16.02 -15.87
C LEU A 292 14.52 -16.80 -14.81
N PRO A 293 15.25 -16.09 -13.92
CA PRO A 293 15.94 -16.72 -12.79
C PRO A 293 15.00 -17.59 -11.95
N ILE A 294 15.50 -18.73 -11.49
CA ILE A 294 14.76 -19.59 -10.55
C ILE A 294 14.63 -18.81 -9.23
N PRO A 295 13.41 -18.56 -8.73
CA PRO A 295 13.21 -17.77 -7.53
C PRO A 295 13.50 -18.57 -6.26
N GLN A 296 13.91 -17.87 -5.22
CA GLN A 296 13.90 -18.36 -3.84
C GLN A 296 12.49 -18.23 -3.24
N PRO A 297 12.09 -19.12 -2.33
CA PRO A 297 10.82 -18.98 -1.62
C PRO A 297 10.86 -17.79 -0.66
N MET A 298 9.76 -17.05 -0.54
CA MET A 298 9.66 -15.92 0.39
C MET A 298 9.92 -16.31 1.86
N SER A 299 9.75 -17.58 2.24
CA SER A 299 10.08 -18.11 3.57
C SER A 299 11.57 -17.97 3.92
N GLU A 300 12.46 -17.88 2.93
CA GLU A 300 13.91 -17.74 3.10
C GLU A 300 14.36 -16.28 3.25
N VAL A 301 13.46 -15.30 3.14
CA VAL A 301 13.85 -13.89 3.29
C VAL A 301 14.42 -13.64 4.69
N PRO A 302 15.66 -13.12 4.79
CA PRO A 302 16.29 -12.91 6.08
C PRO A 302 15.58 -11.82 6.88
N TYR A 303 15.60 -11.97 8.20
CA TYR A 303 15.15 -10.91 9.10
C TYR A 303 16.05 -9.68 8.98
N GLN A 304 15.44 -8.50 8.95
CA GLN A 304 16.14 -7.22 8.95
C GLN A 304 15.83 -6.48 10.24
N ALA A 305 16.85 -6.32 11.08
CA ALA A 305 16.72 -5.55 12.31
C ALA A 305 16.56 -4.05 11.98
N LEU A 306 15.63 -3.39 12.67
CA LEU A 306 15.56 -1.94 12.67
C LEU A 306 16.74 -1.39 13.49
N GLU A 307 17.70 -0.77 12.82
CA GLU A 307 18.84 -0.13 13.49
C GLU A 307 18.42 1.23 14.07
N VAL A 308 18.65 1.42 15.37
CA VAL A 308 18.51 2.71 16.05
C VAL A 308 19.91 3.29 16.20
N LYS A 309 20.19 4.40 15.54
CA LYS A 309 21.44 5.12 15.71
C LYS A 309 21.43 5.84 17.05
N ASN A 310 22.45 5.59 17.86
CA ASN A 310 22.71 6.34 19.09
C ASN A 310 23.45 7.63 18.74
N GLU A 311 22.81 8.52 18.00
CA GLU A 311 23.29 9.88 17.78
C GLU A 311 22.59 10.77 18.81
N GLY A 312 23.17 10.85 20.00
CA GLY A 312 22.86 11.95 20.90
C GLY A 312 23.52 13.21 20.34
N PRO A 313 22.83 14.35 20.20
CA PRO A 313 23.54 15.62 20.11
C PRO A 313 24.39 15.75 21.38
N ASP A 314 25.64 16.21 21.26
CA ASP A 314 26.44 16.56 22.44
C ASP A 314 25.65 17.57 23.27
N GLU A 315 25.06 17.11 24.39
CA GLU A 315 24.36 18.00 25.30
C GLU A 315 25.40 18.95 25.93
N ASN A 316 25.16 20.25 25.74
CA ASN A 316 25.84 21.39 26.36
C ASN A 316 27.18 21.86 25.77
N GLY A 317 27.17 22.26 24.49
CA GLY A 317 28.16 23.22 23.98
C GLY A 317 27.89 24.65 24.46
N ILE A 318 28.08 24.94 25.75
CA ILE A 318 28.37 26.32 26.15
C ILE A 318 29.75 26.62 25.58
N ALA A 319 29.80 27.40 24.51
CA ALA A 319 31.06 27.98 24.05
C ALA A 319 31.56 28.93 25.14
N GLU A 320 32.48 28.46 25.97
CA GLU A 320 33.30 29.35 26.79
C GLU A 320 34.01 30.32 25.83
N LYS A 321 33.72 31.61 25.97
CA LYS A 321 34.57 32.66 25.43
C LYS A 321 35.86 32.64 26.23
N THR A 322 36.92 32.04 25.68
CA THR A 322 38.28 32.37 26.08
C THR A 322 38.58 33.82 25.68
N SER A 323 38.98 34.59 26.69
CA SER A 323 39.43 35.98 26.64
C SER A 323 40.61 36.22 25.70
#